data_AF-X0UNF2-F1
#
_entry.id   AF-X0UNF2-F1
#
_cell.length_a   1.000
_cell.length_b   1.000
_cell.length_c   1.000
_cell.angle_alpha   90.00
_cell.angle_beta   90.00
_cell.angle_gamma   90.00
#
_symmetry.space_group_name_H-M   'P 1'
#
loop_
_entity.id
_entity.type
_entity.pdbx_description
1 polymer ?
#
loop_
_entity_poly.entity_id
_entity_poly.type
_entity_poly.pdbx_seq_one_letter_code
_entity_poly.pdbx_strand_id
1 'polypeptide(L)'
;KELTEENISRAIKKSFYLFDINEGDETVALLFKGAIGGSYASLTRFVKGVVNAIPKTIEKELPIILVFDRDIGNSVGNVMRRETEAEKNIISIDEITVNEGDFLDIDKPKAGGLVVPVVVKNLVFSN
;
A
#
# COMPACT_ATOMS: atom_id res chain seq x y z
N LYS A 1 -9.15 -13.61 12.28
CA LYS A 1 -9.27 -14.26 10.94
C LYS A 1 -7.87 -14.40 10.38
N GLU A 2 -7.55 -15.53 9.75
CA GLU A 2 -6.25 -15.70 9.08
C GLU A 2 -6.15 -14.80 7.85
N LEU A 3 -5.02 -14.12 7.65
CA LEU A 3 -4.72 -13.40 6.41
C LEU A 3 -4.39 -14.41 5.31
N THR A 4 -5.23 -14.43 4.27
CA THR A 4 -5.02 -15.19 3.04
C THR A 4 -4.86 -14.23 1.87
N GLU A 5 -4.11 -14.64 0.84
CA GLU A 5 -3.91 -13.85 -0.39
C GLU A 5 -5.24 -13.41 -1.00
N GLU A 6 -6.22 -14.31 -1.04
CA GLU A 6 -7.54 -14.06 -1.61
C GLU A 6 -8.35 -13.02 -0.80
N ASN A 7 -8.31 -13.09 0.53
CA ASN A 7 -9.03 -12.13 1.37
C ASN A 7 -8.43 -10.73 1.26
N ILE A 8 -7.10 -10.63 1.12
CA ILE A 8 -6.39 -9.36 0.92
C ILE A 8 -6.74 -8.78 -0.44
N SER A 9 -6.64 -9.59 -1.49
CA SER A 9 -6.98 -9.14 -2.85
C SER A 9 -8.43 -8.66 -2.94
N ARG A 10 -9.35 -9.41 -2.32
CA ARG A 10 -10.77 -9.05 -2.25
C ARG A 10 -10.99 -7.73 -1.50
N ALA A 11 -10.30 -7.50 -0.38
CA ALA A 11 -10.44 -6.26 0.39
C ALA A 11 -9.97 -5.03 -0.40
N ILE A 12 -8.86 -5.15 -1.13
CA ILE A 12 -8.34 -4.08 -2.00
C ILE A 12 -9.31 -3.81 -3.15
N LYS A 13 -9.75 -4.85 -3.87
CA LYS A 13 -10.75 -4.72 -4.95
C LYS A 13 -12.06 -4.11 -4.49
N LYS A 14 -12.50 -4.45 -3.27
CA LYS A 14 -13.68 -3.82 -2.65
C LYS A 14 -13.45 -2.33 -2.40
N SER A 15 -12.26 -1.93 -1.97
CA SER A 15 -11.93 -0.51 -1.75
C SER A 15 -11.95 0.27 -3.06
N PHE A 16 -11.33 -0.25 -4.13
CA PHE A 16 -11.45 0.35 -5.47
C PHE A 16 -12.92 0.57 -5.88
N TYR A 17 -13.77 -0.44 -5.68
CA TYR A 17 -15.19 -0.32 -5.97
C TYR A 17 -15.91 0.74 -5.11
N LEU A 18 -15.62 0.80 -3.81
CA LEU A 18 -16.27 1.76 -2.89
C LEU A 18 -15.91 3.21 -3.20
N PHE A 19 -14.71 3.44 -3.72
CA PHE A 19 -14.22 4.77 -4.09
C PHE A 19 -14.46 5.13 -5.57
N ASP A 20 -15.13 4.26 -6.33
CA ASP A 20 -15.34 4.41 -7.78
C ASP A 20 -14.02 4.60 -8.57
N ILE A 21 -12.98 3.91 -8.12
CA ILE A 21 -11.64 3.95 -8.73
C ILE A 21 -11.44 2.72 -9.60
N ASN A 22 -11.09 2.95 -10.86
CA ASN A 22 -10.60 1.90 -11.74
C ASN A 22 -9.11 1.66 -11.47
N GLU A 23 -8.77 0.42 -11.10
CA GLU A 23 -7.40 0.02 -10.82
C GLU A 23 -6.46 0.37 -12.00
N GLY A 24 -5.39 1.10 -11.69
CA GLY A 24 -4.38 1.55 -12.65
C GLY A 24 -4.71 2.81 -13.47
N ASP A 25 -5.85 3.46 -13.28
CA ASP A 25 -6.18 4.71 -13.99
C ASP A 25 -5.60 5.95 -13.30
N GLU A 26 -5.39 5.87 -11.99
CA GLU A 26 -4.76 6.92 -11.18
C GLU A 26 -3.82 6.33 -10.13
N THR A 27 -3.00 7.19 -9.53
CA THR A 27 -2.11 6.80 -8.41
C THR A 27 -2.88 6.83 -7.11
N VAL A 28 -2.94 5.70 -6.40
CA VAL A 28 -3.60 5.58 -5.10
C VAL A 28 -2.63 5.10 -4.03
N ALA A 29 -2.93 5.45 -2.77
CA ALA A 29 -2.29 4.85 -1.60
C ALA A 29 -3.20 3.80 -0.99
N LEU A 30 -2.68 2.59 -0.78
CA LEU A 30 -3.38 1.51 -0.11
C LEU A 30 -3.09 1.56 1.39
N LEU A 31 -4.12 1.87 2.18
CA LEU A 31 -4.05 1.93 3.63
C LEU A 31 -4.39 0.58 4.26
N PHE A 32 -3.50 0.08 5.11
CA PHE A 32 -3.69 -1.15 5.88
C PHE A 32 -3.63 -0.83 7.36
N LYS A 33 -4.75 -1.08 8.05
CA LYS A 33 -4.85 -0.93 9.51
C LYS A 33 -4.81 -2.29 10.19
N GLY A 34 -4.11 -2.37 11.32
CA GLY A 34 -4.04 -3.57 12.14
C GLY A 34 -2.87 -4.49 11.80
N ALA A 35 -2.82 -5.64 12.47
CA ALA A 35 -1.65 -6.51 12.42
C ALA A 35 -1.59 -7.29 11.09
N ILE A 36 -0.58 -6.99 10.29
CA ILE A 36 -0.05 -7.93 9.30
C ILE A 36 0.86 -8.88 10.09
N GLY A 37 0.64 -10.19 9.98
CA GLY A 37 1.46 -11.15 10.73
C GLY A 37 2.95 -10.92 10.44
N GLY A 38 3.78 -10.84 11.48
CA GLY A 38 5.22 -10.52 11.34
C GLY A 38 6.09 -11.66 10.82
N SER A 39 5.52 -12.84 10.58
CA SER A 39 6.26 -13.97 10.01
C SER A 39 6.50 -13.78 8.52
N TYR A 40 7.60 -14.31 7.99
CA TYR A 40 7.89 -14.27 6.55
C TYR A 40 6.72 -14.83 5.72
N ALA A 41 6.16 -15.97 6.12
CA ALA A 41 5.04 -16.60 5.43
C ALA A 41 3.77 -15.73 5.43
N SER A 42 3.55 -14.95 6.49
CA SER A 42 2.43 -14.00 6.56
C SER A 42 2.67 -12.79 5.65
N LEU A 43 3.89 -12.26 5.62
CA LEU A 43 4.28 -11.17 4.74
C LEU A 43 4.23 -11.59 3.26
N THR A 44 4.69 -12.79 2.91
CA THR A 44 4.61 -13.32 1.54
C THR A 44 3.15 -13.42 1.08
N ARG A 45 2.27 -13.98 1.91
CA ARG A 45 0.82 -14.01 1.63
C ARG A 45 0.24 -12.61 1.50
N PHE A 46 0.71 -11.66 2.30
CA PHE A 46 0.28 -10.28 2.21
C PHE A 46 0.64 -9.65 0.86
N VAL A 47 1.92 -9.67 0.48
CA VAL A 47 2.37 -9.01 -0.75
C VAL A 47 1.78 -9.67 -1.99
N LYS A 48 1.62 -11.00 -2.00
CA LYS A 48 0.95 -11.74 -3.09
C LYS A 48 -0.52 -11.35 -3.23
N GLY A 49 -1.22 -11.21 -2.10
CA GLY A 49 -2.59 -10.69 -2.09
C GLY A 49 -2.70 -9.27 -2.65
N VAL A 50 -1.72 -8.41 -2.35
CA VAL A 50 -1.64 -7.04 -2.88
C VAL A 50 -1.46 -7.06 -4.39
N VAL A 51 -0.42 -7.70 -4.92
CA VAL A 51 -0.12 -7.68 -6.37
C VAL A 51 -1.25 -8.30 -7.21
N ASN A 52 -1.90 -9.36 -6.70
CA ASN A 52 -3.09 -9.97 -7.32
C ASN A 52 -4.29 -9.00 -7.42
N ALA A 53 -4.29 -7.90 -6.67
CA ALA A 53 -5.31 -6.86 -6.71
C ALA A 53 -4.97 -5.67 -7.59
N ILE A 54 -3.70 -5.47 -7.94
CA ILE A 54 -3.22 -4.28 -8.67
C ILE A 54 -2.45 -4.60 -9.96
N PRO A 55 -2.92 -5.53 -10.81
CA PRO A 55 -2.16 -5.96 -11.98
C PRO A 55 -1.90 -4.81 -12.98
N LYS A 56 -2.86 -3.89 -13.21
CA LYS A 56 -2.66 -2.79 -14.17
C LYS A 56 -1.71 -1.73 -13.64
N THR A 57 -1.67 -1.51 -12.32
CA THR A 57 -0.75 -0.62 -11.64
C THR A 57 0.69 -1.09 -11.87
N ILE A 58 0.91 -2.40 -11.75
CA ILE A 58 2.20 -3.03 -12.04
C ILE A 58 2.54 -2.92 -13.54
N GLU A 59 1.60 -3.29 -14.41
CA GLU A 59 1.79 -3.26 -15.88
C GLU A 59 2.13 -1.84 -16.39
N LYS A 60 1.48 -0.81 -15.83
CA LYS A 60 1.69 0.60 -16.19
C LYS A 60 2.87 1.25 -15.45
N GLU A 61 3.62 0.49 -14.65
CA GLU A 61 4.72 0.96 -13.80
C GLU A 61 4.34 2.12 -12.86
N LEU A 62 3.07 2.21 -12.45
CA LEU A 62 2.61 3.19 -11.48
C LEU A 62 3.21 2.91 -10.09
N PRO A 63 3.40 3.94 -9.24
CA PRO A 63 3.93 3.73 -7.90
C PRO A 63 2.97 2.90 -7.03
N ILE A 64 3.52 1.89 -6.38
CA ILE A 64 2.80 1.04 -5.42
C ILE A 64 3.01 1.65 -4.04
N ILE A 65 2.02 2.42 -3.58
CA ILE A 65 2.08 3.13 -2.31
C ILE A 65 1.32 2.33 -1.27
N LEU A 66 2.03 1.85 -0.24
CA LEU A 66 1.48 1.09 0.87
C LEU A 66 1.65 1.90 2.15
N VAL A 67 0.59 2.03 2.93
CA VAL A 67 0.58 2.82 4.17
C VAL A 67 0.12 1.94 5.33
N PHE A 68 0.90 1.92 6.40
CA PHE A 68 0.68 1.08 7.58
C PHE A 68 0.60 1.92 8.85
N ASP A 69 -0.27 1.51 9.76
CA ASP A 69 -0.36 2.06 11.13
C ASP A 69 0.65 1.42 12.11
N ARG A 70 1.64 0.67 11.60
CA ARG A 70 2.65 -0.07 12.37
C ARG A 70 3.99 -0.09 11.67
N ASP A 71 5.07 -0.23 12.44
CA ASP A 71 6.44 -0.49 11.98
C ASP A 71 6.54 -1.84 11.25
N ILE A 72 6.34 -1.82 9.93
CA ILE A 72 6.39 -3.02 9.07
C ILE A 72 6.78 -2.70 7.63
N GLY A 73 6.91 -1.41 7.28
CA GLY A 73 7.07 -0.92 5.93
C GLY A 73 8.34 -1.46 5.28
N ASN A 74 9.45 -1.49 6.02
CA ASN A 74 10.70 -2.08 5.55
C ASN A 74 10.56 -3.59 5.27
N SER A 75 9.89 -4.35 6.13
CA SER A 75 9.69 -5.79 5.93
C SER A 75 8.79 -6.07 4.73
N VAL A 76 7.67 -5.36 4.61
CA VAL A 76 6.75 -5.50 3.47
C VAL A 76 7.44 -5.14 2.16
N GLY A 77 8.14 -4.01 2.11
CA GLY A 77 8.82 -3.55 0.89
C GLY A 77 9.90 -4.53 0.43
N ASN A 78 10.68 -5.10 1.35
CA ASN A 78 11.69 -6.11 1.02
C ASN A 78 11.07 -7.44 0.54
N VAL A 79 10.00 -7.90 1.19
CA VAL A 79 9.32 -9.14 0.78
C VAL A 79 8.64 -8.95 -0.57
N MET A 80 8.03 -7.79 -0.82
CA MET A 80 7.39 -7.49 -2.10
C MET A 80 8.41 -7.55 -3.25
N ARG A 81 9.58 -6.93 -3.09
CA ARG A 81 10.67 -6.97 -4.09
C ARG A 81 11.24 -8.37 -4.34
N ARG A 82 11.20 -9.26 -3.34
CA ARG A 82 11.79 -10.61 -3.44
C ARG A 82 10.82 -11.66 -3.97
N GLU A 83 9.54 -11.51 -3.63
CA GLU A 83 8.54 -12.58 -3.79
C GLU A 83 7.47 -12.26 -4.84
N THR A 84 7.55 -11.10 -5.50
CA THR A 84 6.59 -10.66 -6.51
C THR A 84 7.28 -9.98 -7.69
N GLU A 85 6.55 -9.82 -8.78
CA GLU A 85 6.94 -9.08 -9.99
C GLU A 85 7.05 -7.56 -9.77
N ALA A 86 6.56 -7.05 -8.64
CA ALA A 86 6.72 -5.65 -8.25
C ALA A 86 8.15 -5.41 -7.71
N GLU A 87 9.13 -5.28 -8.59
CA GLU A 87 10.53 -5.06 -8.20
C GLU A 87 10.87 -3.59 -7.93
N LYS A 88 10.09 -2.68 -8.52
CA LYS A 88 10.36 -1.22 -8.58
C LYS A 88 9.13 -0.42 -8.17
N ASN A 89 9.34 0.88 -7.96
CA ASN A 89 8.30 1.87 -7.66
C ASN A 89 7.46 1.57 -6.40
N ILE A 90 8.00 0.79 -5.46
CA ILE A 90 7.36 0.54 -4.16
C ILE A 90 7.71 1.67 -3.19
N ILE A 91 6.68 2.30 -2.63
CA ILE A 91 6.76 3.27 -1.54
C ILE A 91 6.00 2.67 -0.36
N SER A 92 6.74 2.13 0.61
CA SER A 92 6.18 1.48 1.79
C SER A 92 6.38 2.39 2.99
N ILE A 93 5.30 2.98 3.49
CA ILE A 93 5.28 3.97 4.56
C ILE A 93 4.63 3.35 5.79
N ASP A 94 5.32 3.36 6.91
CA ASP A 94 4.84 2.84 8.19
C ASP A 94 4.69 3.93 9.25
N GLU A 95 4.05 3.55 10.36
CA GLU A 95 3.83 4.39 11.54
C GLU A 95 3.05 5.69 11.27
N ILE A 96 2.22 5.71 10.22
CA ILE A 96 1.34 6.84 9.91
C ILE A 96 -0.13 6.45 10.15
N THR A 97 -0.83 7.26 10.95
CA THR A 97 -2.27 7.12 11.17
C THR A 97 -3.04 8.06 10.26
N VAL A 98 -3.75 7.50 9.28
CA VAL A 98 -4.61 8.21 8.32
C VAL A 98 -5.97 7.53 8.20
N ASN A 99 -6.92 8.19 7.55
CA ASN A 99 -8.22 7.65 7.22
C ASN A 99 -8.37 7.47 5.71
N GLU A 100 -9.33 6.63 5.32
CA GLU A 100 -9.69 6.52 3.92
C GLU A 100 -10.24 7.87 3.42
N GLY A 101 -9.79 8.32 2.25
CA GLY A 101 -10.14 9.63 1.69
C GLY A 101 -9.20 10.77 2.09
N ASP A 102 -8.25 10.56 3.01
CA ASP A 102 -7.17 11.52 3.24
C ASP A 102 -6.22 11.55 2.03
N PHE A 103 -5.68 12.73 1.72
CA PHE A 103 -4.69 12.91 0.66
C PHE A 103 -3.29 12.87 1.26
N LEU A 104 -2.35 12.26 0.53
CA LEU A 104 -0.95 12.18 0.94
C LEU A 104 -0.07 12.93 -0.06
N ASP A 105 0.60 13.99 0.40
CA ASP A 105 1.73 14.53 -0.35
C ASP A 105 2.97 13.72 0.03
N ILE A 106 3.51 12.98 -0.93
CA ILE A 106 4.75 12.22 -0.79
C ILE A 106 5.84 12.95 -1.57
N ASP A 107 6.84 13.47 -0.86
CA ASP A 107 7.98 14.16 -1.50
C ASP A 107 9.04 13.15 -1.99
N LYS A 108 10.03 13.66 -2.71
CA LYS A 108 11.17 12.88 -3.20
C LYS A 108 11.91 12.18 -2.04
N PRO A 109 12.38 10.94 -2.25
CA PRO A 109 13.15 10.22 -1.25
C PRO A 109 14.36 11.01 -0.75
N LYS A 110 14.64 10.90 0.55
CA LYS A 110 15.80 11.47 1.24
C LYS A 110 16.67 10.34 1.81
N ALA A 111 17.77 10.70 2.46
CA ALA A 111 18.70 9.75 3.11
C ALA A 111 19.09 8.58 2.20
N GLY A 112 19.46 8.87 0.94
CA GLY A 112 19.85 7.84 -0.03
C GLY A 112 18.69 6.92 -0.49
N GLY A 113 17.44 7.35 -0.36
CA GLY A 113 16.27 6.57 -0.75
C GLY A 113 15.65 5.77 0.39
N LEU A 114 16.15 5.92 1.61
CA LEU A 114 15.69 5.15 2.77
C LEU A 114 14.39 5.68 3.39
N VAL A 115 14.08 6.98 3.21
CA VAL A 115 12.90 7.62 3.79
C VAL A 115 12.25 8.59 2.81
N VAL A 116 10.94 8.78 2.94
CA VAL A 116 10.16 9.79 2.20
C VAL A 116 9.43 10.69 3.19
N PRO A 117 9.50 12.04 3.04
CA PRO A 117 8.62 12.93 3.80
C PRO A 117 7.18 12.78 3.32
N VAL A 118 6.25 12.66 4.25
CA VAL A 118 4.81 12.52 3.96
C VAL A 118 4.05 13.59 4.73
N VAL A 119 3.17 14.32 4.02
CA VAL A 119 2.22 15.26 4.62
C VAL A 119 0.81 14.72 4.38
N VAL A 120 0.06 14.58 5.47
CA VAL A 120 -1.35 14.20 5.42
C VAL A 120 -2.20 15.45 5.25
N LYS A 121 -3.04 15.46 4.21
CA LYS A 121 -4.01 16.51 3.92
C LYS A 121 -5.42 15.95 4.10
N ASN A 122 -6.11 16.50 5.08
CA ASN A 122 -7.52 16.18 5.31
C ASN A 122 -8.38 17.23 4.61
N LEU A 123 -9.37 16.77 3.83
CA LEU A 123 -10.38 17.68 3.30
C LEU A 123 -11.42 17.94 4.40
N VAL A 124 -11.49 19.18 4.87
CA VAL A 124 -12.53 19.61 5.79
C VAL A 124 -13.63 20.29 4.98
N PHE A 125 -14.78 19.64 4.88
CA PHE A 125 -15.98 20.26 4.33
C PHE A 125 -16.73 20.92 5.49
N SER A 126 -16.87 22.24 5.44
CA SER A 126 -17.79 22.94 6.33
C SER A 126 -19.20 22.78 5.76
N ASN A 127 -20.11 22.24 6.56
CA ASN A 127 -21.55 22.23 6.24
C ASN A 127 -22.13 23.64 6.38
#